data_AF-A0A9D6JBQ8-F1
#
_entry.id   AF-A0A9D6JBQ8-F1
#
_cell.length_a   1.000
_cell.length_b   1.000
_cell.length_c   1.000
_cell.angle_alpha   90.00
_cell.angle_beta   90.00
_cell.angle_gamma   90.00
#
_symmetry.space_group_name_H-M   'P 1'
#
loop_
_entity.id
_entity.type
_entity.pdbx_description
1 polymer ?
#
loop_
_entity_poly.entity_id
_entity_poly.type
_entity_poly.pdbx_seq_one_letter_code
_entity_poly.pdbx_strand_id
1 'polypeptide(L)'
;MRRQDDAVSNFSHRVIASLNREQVDYLDKIGKDAQFSSGIKLSRNQILSAMVNAMKRLNLTGEGMTKAEQFEQQIIDAMRLNRRRGDRSNGEGRSRSNE
;
A
#
# COMPACT_ATOMS: atom_id res chain seq x y z
N MET A 1 -5.60 -20.34 -36.97
CA MET A 1 -5.98 -19.88 -35.61
C MET A 1 -5.00 -18.79 -35.18
N ARG A 2 -5.41 -17.52 -35.24
CA ARG A 2 -4.60 -16.39 -34.74
C ARG A 2 -4.74 -16.34 -33.22
N ARG A 3 -3.63 -16.55 -32.50
CA ARG A 3 -3.53 -16.19 -31.09
C ARG A 3 -3.52 -14.67 -31.04
N GLN A 4 -4.56 -14.06 -30.47
CA GLN A 4 -4.48 -12.68 -30.02
C GLN A 4 -3.67 -12.71 -28.73
N ASP A 5 -2.44 -12.21 -28.80
CA ASP A 5 -1.70 -11.82 -27.62
C ASP A 5 -2.45 -10.63 -27.01
N ASP A 6 -3.14 -10.87 -25.89
CA ASP A 6 -3.70 -9.81 -25.05
C ASP A 6 -2.53 -9.01 -24.47
N ALA A 7 -2.03 -8.06 -25.26
CA ALA A 7 -1.18 -6.98 -24.78
C ALA A 7 -1.98 -6.21 -23.74
N VAL A 8 -1.77 -6.55 -22.47
CA VAL A 8 -2.26 -5.82 -21.30
C VAL A 8 -1.90 -4.36 -21.52
N SER A 9 -2.87 -3.58 -21.97
CA SER A 9 -2.59 -2.23 -22.41
C SER A 9 -2.17 -1.43 -21.18
N ASN A 10 -0.94 -0.95 -21.18
CA ASN A 10 -0.31 -0.19 -20.11
C ASN A 10 -0.88 1.25 -20.02
N PHE A 11 -2.17 1.43 -20.33
CA PHE A 11 -2.83 2.72 -20.30
C PHE A 11 -3.04 3.14 -18.85
N SER A 12 -2.31 4.17 -18.44
CA SER A 12 -2.60 4.87 -17.21
C SER A 12 -3.97 5.52 -17.34
N HIS A 13 -4.97 4.98 -16.65
CA HIS A 13 -6.28 5.60 -16.58
C HIS A 13 -6.22 6.85 -15.69
N ARG A 14 -6.72 7.97 -16.19
CA ARG A 14 -6.81 9.21 -15.42
C ARG A 14 -7.95 9.09 -14.42
N VAL A 15 -7.61 9.05 -13.13
CA VAL A 15 -8.57 9.14 -12.04
C VAL A 15 -8.63 10.61 -11.59
N ILE A 16 -9.84 11.17 -11.52
CA ILE A 16 -10.07 12.47 -10.90
C ILE A 16 -10.52 12.21 -9.47
N ALA A 17 -9.69 12.59 -8.50
CA ALA A 17 -10.00 12.48 -7.08
C ALA A 17 -10.22 13.87 -6.50
N SER A 18 -11.31 14.04 -5.76
CA SER A 18 -11.57 15.23 -4.95
C SER A 18 -10.94 15.02 -3.58
N LEU A 19 -9.84 15.72 -3.31
CA LEU A 19 -9.17 15.73 -2.02
C LEU A 19 -9.30 17.11 -1.38
N ASN A 20 -9.45 17.14 -0.06
CA ASN A 20 -9.40 18.39 0.68
C ASN A 20 -7.96 18.92 0.78
N ARG A 21 -7.82 20.17 1.24
CA ARG A 21 -6.50 20.82 1.33
C ARG A 21 -5.54 20.06 2.24
N GLU A 22 -6.01 19.55 3.37
CA GLU A 22 -5.20 18.80 4.33
C GLU A 22 -4.64 17.51 3.72
N GLN A 23 -5.45 16.78 2.95
CA GLN A 23 -5.04 15.57 2.23
C GLN A 23 -3.99 15.89 1.16
N VAL A 24 -4.16 16.98 0.41
CA VAL A 24 -3.17 17.42 -0.60
C VAL A 24 -1.86 17.84 0.07
N ASP A 25 -1.94 18.61 1.17
CA ASP A 25 -0.77 19.05 1.92
C ASP A 25 -0.01 17.85 2.53
N TYR A 26 -0.73 16.81 2.96
CA TYR A 26 -0.13 15.55 3.42
C TYR A 26 0.63 14.82 2.31
N LEU A 27 0.06 14.71 1.11
CA LEU A 27 0.74 14.11 -0.05
C LEU A 27 2.01 14.91 -0.42
N ASP A 28 1.93 16.24 -0.38
CA ASP A 28 3.08 17.11 -0.64
C ASP A 28 4.18 16.97 0.41
N LYS A 29 3.78 16.81 1.69
CA LYS A 29 4.71 16.54 2.77
C LYS A 29 5.47 15.24 2.55
N ILE A 30 4.80 14.14 2.20
CA ILE A 30 5.46 12.87 1.86
C ILE A 30 6.46 13.06 0.70
N GLY A 31 6.06 13.78 -0.35
CA GLY A 31 6.92 14.06 -1.49
C GLY A 31 8.17 14.85 -1.09
N LYS A 32 8.02 15.88 -0.24
CA LYS A 32 9.12 16.66 0.31
C LYS A 32 10.01 15.81 1.21
N ASP A 33 9.43 15.03 2.12
CA ASP A 33 10.18 14.18 3.06
C ASP A 33 11.03 13.17 2.29
N ALA A 34 10.49 12.54 1.24
CA ALA A 34 11.26 11.65 0.35
C ALA A 34 12.39 12.40 -0.36
N GLN A 35 12.13 13.62 -0.85
CA GLN A 35 13.14 14.44 -1.53
C GLN A 35 14.26 14.87 -0.57
N PHE A 36 13.95 15.27 0.65
CA PHE A 36 14.94 15.70 1.64
C PHE A 36 15.71 14.53 2.26
N SER A 37 15.06 13.39 2.47
CA SER A 37 15.70 12.21 3.09
C SER A 37 16.52 11.38 2.11
N SER A 38 16.04 11.19 0.89
CA SER A 38 16.62 10.25 -0.08
C SER A 38 17.04 10.90 -1.41
N GLY A 39 16.75 12.18 -1.61
CA GLY A 39 16.97 12.88 -2.87
C GLY A 39 15.94 12.54 -3.96
N ILE A 40 15.01 11.61 -3.70
CA ILE A 40 14.04 11.15 -4.69
C ILE A 40 12.80 12.03 -4.67
N LYS A 41 12.46 12.62 -5.81
CA LYS A 41 11.21 13.36 -5.98
C LYS A 41 10.05 12.42 -6.25
N LEU A 42 9.16 12.26 -5.28
CA LEU A 42 7.90 11.53 -5.46
C LEU A 42 6.78 12.50 -5.84
N SER A 43 6.20 12.31 -7.02
CA SER A 43 4.98 13.03 -7.43
C SER A 43 3.75 12.50 -6.69
N ARG A 44 2.72 13.34 -6.54
CA ARG A 44 1.43 12.94 -5.93
C ARG A 44 0.86 11.65 -6.56
N ASN A 45 0.93 11.54 -7.89
CA ASN A 45 0.46 10.35 -8.61
C ASN A 45 1.26 9.09 -8.27
N GLN A 46 2.58 9.20 -8.09
CA GLN A 46 3.42 8.08 -7.67
C GLN A 46 3.11 7.66 -6.24
N ILE A 47 2.87 8.62 -5.34
CA ILE A 47 2.47 8.34 -3.95
C ILE A 47 1.14 7.61 -3.93
N LEU A 48 0.13 8.12 -4.64
CA LEU A 48 -1.19 7.46 -4.75
C LEU A 48 -1.08 6.06 -5.37
N SER A 49 -0.29 5.91 -6.43
CA SER A 49 -0.07 4.60 -7.08
C SER A 49 0.61 3.62 -6.12
N ALA A 50 1.60 4.08 -5.33
CA ALA A 50 2.26 3.27 -4.32
C ALA A 50 1.30 2.83 -3.21
N MET A 51 0.43 3.73 -2.75
CA MET A 51 -0.62 3.42 -1.78
C MET A 51 -1.59 2.35 -2.32
N VAL A 52 -2.06 2.49 -3.56
CA VAL A 52 -2.95 1.49 -4.20
C VAL A 52 -2.25 0.14 -4.34
N ASN A 53 -0.99 0.12 -4.77
CA ASN A 53 -0.22 -1.11 -4.87
C ASN A 53 0.02 -1.76 -3.50
N ALA A 54 0.23 -0.97 -2.45
CA ALA A 54 0.34 -1.48 -1.09
C ALA A 54 -0.98 -2.11 -0.63
N MET A 55 -2.12 -1.45 -0.87
CA MET A 55 -3.45 -2.00 -0.54
C MET A 55 -3.71 -3.33 -1.28
N LYS A 56 -3.35 -3.42 -2.56
CA LYS A 56 -3.42 -4.68 -3.32
C LYS A 56 -2.57 -5.79 -2.71
N ARG A 57 -1.33 -5.48 -2.29
CA ARG A 57 -0.44 -6.45 -1.63
C ARG A 57 -0.96 -6.91 -0.28
N LEU A 58 -1.72 -6.07 0.40
CA LEU A 58 -2.40 -6.41 1.66
C LEU A 58 -3.67 -7.24 1.44
N ASN A 59 -4.04 -7.54 0.19
CA ASN A 59 -5.28 -8.23 -0.18
C ASN A 59 -6.52 -7.60 0.47
N LEU A 60 -6.54 -6.27 0.58
CA LEU A 60 -7.68 -5.54 1.12
C LEU A 60 -8.83 -5.58 0.11
N THR A 61 -10.00 -6.03 0.56
CA THR A 61 -11.23 -6.08 -0.24
C THR A 61 -12.27 -5.15 0.38
N GLY A 62 -13.05 -4.47 -0.47
CA GLY A 62 -14.21 -3.69 -0.06
C GLY A 62 -15.46 -4.55 0.17
N GLU A 63 -15.31 -5.86 0.29
CA GLU A 63 -16.43 -6.80 0.39
C GLU A 63 -17.17 -6.59 1.73
N GLY A 64 -18.49 -6.38 1.65
CA GLY A 64 -19.33 -6.12 2.82
C GLY A 64 -19.21 -4.69 3.39
N MET A 65 -18.53 -3.77 2.71
CA MET A 65 -18.40 -2.39 3.18
C MET A 65 -19.56 -1.51 2.74
N THR A 66 -20.04 -0.70 3.68
CA THR A 66 -21.15 0.24 3.45
C THR A 66 -20.73 1.69 3.57
N LYS A 67 -19.57 1.96 4.19
CA LYS A 67 -19.03 3.30 4.40
C LYS A 67 -17.52 3.35 4.14
N ALA A 68 -17.05 4.49 3.63
CA ALA A 68 -15.62 4.71 3.37
C ALA A 68 -14.76 4.63 4.64
N GLU A 69 -15.28 5.07 5.78
CA GLU A 69 -14.62 5.00 7.10
C GLU A 69 -14.28 3.56 7.51
N GLN A 70 -15.13 2.59 7.13
CA GLN A 70 -14.88 1.17 7.42
C GLN A 70 -13.68 0.65 6.63
N PHE A 71 -13.49 1.16 5.41
CA PHE A 71 -12.34 0.83 4.58
C PHE A 71 -11.05 1.41 5.16
N GLU A 72 -11.09 2.65 5.65
CA GLU A 72 -9.95 3.27 6.35
C GLU A 72 -9.53 2.45 7.57
N GLN A 73 -10.50 2.04 8.40
CA GLN A 73 -10.21 1.22 9.58
C GLN A 73 -9.63 -0.15 9.20
N GLN A 74 -10.13 -0.79 8.15
CA GLN A 74 -9.59 -2.06 7.65
C GLN A 74 -8.13 -1.93 7.18
N ILE A 75 -7.79 -0.84 6.48
CA ILE A 75 -6.40 -0.55 6.07
C ILE A 75 -5.50 -0.46 7.32
N ILE A 76 -5.92 0.29 8.32
CA ILE A 76 -5.17 0.47 9.57
C ILE A 76 -4.98 -0.88 10.28
N ASP A 77 -6.03 -1.69 10.37
CA ASP A 77 -5.99 -2.98 11.05
C ASP A 77 -5.09 -3.99 10.33
N ALA A 78 -5.12 -4.03 9.00
CA ALA A 78 -4.22 -4.86 8.20
C ALA A 78 -2.75 -4.46 8.40
N MET A 79 -2.45 -3.16 8.46
CA MET A 79 -1.10 -2.66 8.74
C MET A 79 -0.63 -3.00 10.17
N ARG A 80 -1.54 -3.01 11.16
CA ARG A 80 -1.23 -3.42 12.54
C ARG A 80 -1.00 -4.93 12.65
N LEU A 81 -1.81 -5.74 11.97
CA LEU A 81 -1.70 -7.19 11.99
C LEU A 81 -0.38 -7.68 11.39
N ASN A 82 0.07 -7.08 10.28
CA ASN A 82 1.35 -7.44 9.65
C ASN A 82 2.56 -7.10 10.52
N ARG A 83 2.52 -6.04 11.33
CA ARG A 83 3.58 -5.75 12.31
C ARG A 83 3.71 -6.85 13.37
N ARG A 84 2.61 -7.51 13.74
CA ARG A 84 2.62 -8.61 14.74
C ARG A 84 3.10 -9.96 14.19
N ARG A 85 3.00 -10.19 12.87
CA ARG A 85 3.47 -11.44 12.25
C ARG A 85 4.99 -11.48 12.07
N GLY A 86 5.66 -10.34 11.87
CA GLY A 86 7.13 -10.27 11.78
C GLY A 86 7.84 -10.71 13.07
N ASP A 87 7.24 -10.44 14.23
CA ASP A 87 7.85 -10.65 15.54
C ASP A 87 7.88 -12.12 16.00
N ARG A 88 7.06 -13.00 15.40
CA ARG A 88 6.99 -14.42 15.79
C ARG A 88 7.99 -15.32 15.07
N SER A 89 8.68 -14.82 14.04
CA SER A 89 9.60 -15.62 13.23
C SER A 89 11.04 -15.66 13.75
N ASN A 90 11.32 -15.03 14.90
CA ASN A 90 12.68 -14.95 15.47
C ASN A 90 12.88 -15.78 16.76
N GLY A 91 11.97 -16.73 17.09
CA GLY A 91 11.95 -17.43 18.38
C GLY A 91 12.14 -18.96 18.37
N GLU A 92 12.09 -19.64 17.22
CA GLU A 92 12.17 -21.11 17.17
C GLU A 92 13.51 -21.56 16.58
N GLY A 93 14.55 -21.59 17.40
CA GLY A 93 15.86 -22.06 16.97
C GLY A 93 16.92 -22.10 18.05
N ARG A 94 16.62 -22.70 19.22
CA ARG A 94 17.62 -23.21 20.19
C ARG A 94 16.93 -23.85 21.39
N SER A 95 16.67 -25.14 21.31
CA SER A 95 16.59 -26.05 22.46
C SER A 95 16.31 -27.45 21.96
N ARG A 96 17.37 -28.17 21.61
CA ARG A 96 17.47 -29.63 21.63
C ARG A 96 18.90 -30.03 21.30
N SER A 97 19.74 -30.05 22.33
CA SER A 97 20.86 -30.97 22.42
C SER A 97 20.75 -31.62 23.79
N ASN A 98 20.37 -32.90 23.79
CA ASN A 98 20.50 -33.79 24.93
C ASN A 98 21.98 -33.95 25.26
N GLU A 99 22.29 -33.97 26.56
CA GLU A 99 23.28 -34.88 27.17
C GLU A 99 22.82 -35.19 28.59
#